data_AF-A0A482W0M0-F1
#
_entry.id   AF-A0A482W0M0-F1
#
_cell.length_a   1.000
_cell.length_b   1.000
_cell.length_c   1.000
_cell.angle_alpha   90.00
_cell.angle_beta   90.00
_cell.angle_gamma   90.00
#
_symmetry.space_group_name_H-M   'P 1'
#
loop_
_entity.id
_entity.type
_entity.pdbx_description
1 polymer ?
#
loop_
_entity_poly.entity_id
_entity_poly.type
_entity_poly.pdbx_seq_one_letter_code
_entity_poly.pdbx_strand_id
1 'polypeptide(L)'
;RIFQDKLAEIERHNAKYAKGEVTYTRGINQFTDWSKKEISAFLNQNKMLKSKIPGKYGKFFVPSNAAPATEVDWRDKDVVTEVKWQGDGCQSCWSFAA
;
A
#
# COMPACT_ATOMS: atom_id res chain seq x y z
N ARG A 1 -17.38 19.35 5.03
CA ARG A 1 -17.50 18.56 6.28
C ARG A 1 -16.80 17.19 6.13
N ILE A 2 -15.62 17.14 5.49
CA ILE A 2 -15.02 15.89 4.97
C ILE A 2 -14.64 14.91 6.10
N PHE A 3 -13.98 15.42 7.15
CA PHE A 3 -13.56 14.60 8.28
C PHE A 3 -14.71 13.85 8.95
N GLN A 4 -15.84 14.52 9.19
CA GLN A 4 -16.98 13.93 9.87
C GLN A 4 -17.67 12.85 9.03
N ASP A 5 -17.76 13.07 7.71
CA ASP A 5 -18.31 12.08 6.78
C ASP A 5 -17.46 10.81 6.74
N LYS A 6 -16.12 10.96 6.72
CA LYS A 6 -15.16 9.85 6.78
C LYS A 6 -15.13 9.17 8.13
N LEU A 7 -15.27 9.91 9.24
CA LEU A 7 -15.37 9.32 10.57
C LEU A 7 -16.60 8.41 10.68
N ALA A 8 -17.76 8.87 10.22
CA ALA A 8 -18.97 8.04 10.18
C ALA A 8 -18.81 6.80 9.29
N GLU A 9 -18.04 6.89 8.21
CA GLU A 9 -17.69 5.74 7.36
C GLU A 9 -16.79 4.73 8.08
N ILE A 10 -15.78 5.22 8.82
CA ILE A 10 -14.89 4.40 9.64
C ILE A 10 -15.69 3.65 10.71
N GLU A 11 -16.58 4.33 11.43
CA GLU A 11 -17.41 3.73 12.47
C GLU A 11 -18.33 2.64 11.91
N ARG A 12 -19.01 2.91 10.78
CA ARG A 12 -19.86 1.92 10.10
C ARG A 12 -19.04 0.70 9.66
N HIS A 13 -17.84 0.91 9.14
CA HIS A 13 -16.95 -0.18 8.72
C HIS A 13 -16.49 -1.03 9.91
N ASN A 14 -16.09 -0.39 11.00
CA ASN A 14 -15.63 -1.09 12.20
C ASN A 14 -16.77 -1.81 12.93
N ALA A 15 -18.01 -1.31 12.84
CA ALA A 15 -19.19 -2.04 13.32
C ALA A 15 -19.43 -3.33 12.52
N LYS A 16 -19.16 -3.34 11.21
CA LYS A 16 -19.19 -4.56 10.39
C LYS A 16 -18.05 -5.51 10.75
N TYR A 17 -16.86 -4.98 11.03
CA TYR A 17 -15.71 -5.77 11.48
C TYR A 17 -16.03 -6.50 12.79
N ALA A 18 -16.65 -5.80 13.76
CA ALA A 18 -17.07 -6.39 15.03
C ALA A 18 -18.09 -7.54 14.88
N LYS A 19 -18.82 -7.57 13.75
CA LYS A 19 -19.75 -8.65 13.39
C LYS A 19 -19.13 -9.77 12.56
N GLY A 20 -17.84 -9.66 12.19
CA GLY A 20 -17.17 -10.59 11.29
C GLY A 20 -17.58 -10.48 9.82
N GLU A 21 -18.26 -9.40 9.41
CA GLU A 21 -18.69 -9.18 8.02
C GLU A 21 -17.54 -8.70 7.10
N VAL A 22 -16.48 -8.15 7.71
CA VAL A 22 -15.26 -7.68 7.02
C VAL A 22 -14.04 -8.10 7.82
N THR A 23 -12.89 -8.25 7.15
CA THR A 23 -11.66 -8.81 7.74
C THR A 23 -10.64 -7.77 8.21
N TYR A 24 -10.93 -6.47 8.03
CA TYR A 24 -10.02 -5.39 8.40
C TYR A 24 -10.75 -4.25 9.12
N THR A 25 -10.00 -3.46 9.87
CA THR A 25 -10.48 -2.23 10.52
C THR A 25 -9.97 -0.98 9.81
N ARG A 26 -10.63 0.15 10.05
CA ARG A 26 -10.18 1.47 9.60
C ARG A 26 -9.94 2.37 10.81
N GLY A 27 -9.01 3.31 10.67
CA GLY A 27 -8.66 4.27 11.71
C GLY A 27 -8.50 5.67 11.15
N ILE A 28 -8.52 6.65 12.04
CA ILE A 28 -8.20 8.03 11.70
C ILE A 28 -6.71 8.11 11.40
N ASN A 29 -6.36 8.77 10.31
CA ASN A 29 -5.00 9.08 9.90
C ASN A 29 -4.91 10.47 9.23
N GLN A 30 -3.74 10.84 8.75
CA GLN A 30 -3.45 12.13 8.10
C GLN A 30 -4.28 12.41 6.83
N PHE A 31 -5.00 11.42 6.31
CA PHE A 31 -5.82 11.53 5.10
C PHE A 31 -7.31 11.67 5.40
N THR A 32 -7.71 11.71 6.68
CA THR A 32 -9.12 11.61 7.09
C THR A 32 -9.92 12.86 6.72
N ASP A 33 -9.29 14.00 6.50
CA ASP A 33 -9.92 15.24 6.08
C ASP A 33 -9.73 15.56 4.59
N TRP A 34 -8.97 14.73 3.86
CA TRP A 34 -8.71 14.94 2.43
C TRP A 34 -9.90 14.61 1.54
N SER A 35 -10.13 15.42 0.52
CA SER A 35 -11.04 15.15 -0.57
C SER A 35 -10.53 14.02 -1.48
N LYS A 36 -11.41 13.46 -2.31
CA LYS A 36 -11.02 12.49 -3.35
C LYS A 36 -9.97 13.07 -4.30
N LYS A 37 -10.04 14.38 -4.59
CA LYS A 37 -9.09 15.06 -5.48
C LYS A 37 -7.69 15.13 -4.87
N GLU A 38 -7.58 15.42 -3.57
CA GLU A 38 -6.30 15.46 -2.85
C GLU A 38 -5.67 14.06 -2.77
N ILE A 39 -6.45 13.04 -2.44
CA ILE A 39 -5.98 11.64 -2.48
C ILE A 39 -5.49 11.27 -3.89
N SER A 40 -6.25 11.66 -4.92
CA SER A 40 -5.88 11.39 -6.31
C SER A 40 -4.60 12.12 -6.74
N ALA A 41 -4.32 13.30 -6.18
CA ALA A 41 -3.10 14.05 -6.45
C ALA A 41 -1.88 13.48 -5.71
N PHE A 42 -2.09 12.78 -4.60
CA PHE A 42 -1.06 12.08 -3.84
C PHE A 42 -0.68 10.72 -4.45
N LEU A 43 -1.66 9.98 -4.98
CA LEU A 43 -1.45 8.68 -5.59
C LEU A 43 -0.88 8.82 -7.01
N ASN A 44 0.09 7.97 -7.35
CA ASN A 44 0.53 7.82 -8.74
C ASN A 44 -0.58 7.12 -9.55
N GLN A 45 -1.28 7.87 -10.40
CA GLN A 45 -2.43 7.38 -11.18
C GLN A 45 -2.04 6.54 -12.41
N ASN A 46 -1.08 5.61 -12.29
CA ASN A 46 -0.63 4.76 -13.39
C ASN A 46 -0.11 5.52 -14.62
N LYS A 47 0.73 6.55 -14.43
CA LYS A 47 1.67 6.98 -15.49
C LYS A 47 2.88 6.05 -15.61
N MET A 48 2.73 4.78 -15.20
CA MET A 48 3.69 3.73 -15.46
C MET A 48 3.73 3.52 -16.98
N LEU A 49 4.59 4.27 -17.65
CA LEU A 49 5.13 3.87 -18.94
C LEU A 49 5.55 2.41 -18.75
N LYS A 50 4.93 1.48 -19.48
CA LYS A 50 5.43 0.11 -19.54
C LYS A 50 6.92 0.24 -19.80
N SER A 51 7.73 -0.17 -18.82
CA SER A 51 9.16 -0.03 -18.97
C SER A 51 9.52 -0.86 -20.20
N LYS A 52 9.95 -0.20 -21.28
CA LYS A 52 10.48 -0.85 -22.47
C LYS A 52 11.88 -1.29 -22.10
N ILE A 53 11.97 -2.29 -21.24
CA ILE A 53 13.26 -2.68 -20.71
C ILE A 53 13.98 -3.44 -21.83
N PRO A 54 15.10 -2.91 -22.34
CA PRO A 54 15.85 -3.56 -23.40
C PRO A 54 16.75 -4.62 -22.76
N GLY A 55 16.45 -5.91 -22.93
CA GLY A 55 17.39 -6.97 -22.59
C GLY A 55 16.80 -8.31 -22.13
N LYS A 56 17.62 -9.37 -22.24
CA LYS A 56 17.38 -10.68 -21.63
C LYS A 56 17.67 -10.59 -20.13
N TYR A 57 16.64 -10.58 -19.31
CA TYR A 57 16.80 -10.71 -17.87
C TYR A 57 17.19 -12.12 -17.48
N GLY A 58 17.86 -12.25 -16.34
CA GLY A 58 17.87 -13.50 -15.61
C GLY A 58 16.42 -13.93 -15.37
N LYS A 59 16.08 -15.15 -15.79
CA LYS A 59 14.79 -15.75 -15.43
C LYS A 59 14.68 -15.75 -13.91
N PHE A 60 13.48 -15.57 -13.37
CA PHE A 60 13.21 -15.82 -11.95
C PHE A 60 13.84 -17.15 -11.56
N PHE A 61 14.80 -17.11 -10.64
CA PHE A 61 15.44 -18.32 -10.15
C PHE A 61 14.58 -18.87 -9.02
N VAL A 62 13.85 -19.94 -9.33
CA VAL A 62 13.17 -20.75 -8.33
C VAL A 62 14.04 -22.00 -8.16
N PRO A 63 14.65 -22.23 -6.98
CA PRO A 63 15.32 -23.49 -6.71
C PRO A 63 14.31 -24.63 -6.92
N SER A 64 14.57 -25.54 -7.86
CA SER A 64 13.60 -26.59 -8.16
C SER A 64 13.47 -27.52 -6.95
N ASN A 65 12.24 -27.70 -6.46
CA ASN A 65 11.80 -28.69 -5.47
C ASN A 65 11.78 -28.27 -3.98
N ALA A 66 12.00 -26.99 -3.63
CA ALA A 66 11.78 -26.51 -2.27
C ALA A 66 10.31 -26.08 -2.08
N ALA A 67 9.63 -26.61 -1.07
CA ALA A 67 8.35 -26.06 -0.64
C ALA A 67 8.58 -24.65 -0.07
N PRO A 68 7.73 -23.66 -0.40
CA PRO A 68 7.83 -22.35 0.22
C PRO A 68 7.54 -22.43 1.72
N ALA A 69 8.14 -21.53 2.50
CA ALA A 69 7.77 -21.39 3.90
C ALA A 69 6.29 -20.97 4.03
N THR A 70 5.64 -21.42 5.11
CA THR A 70 4.24 -21.07 5.40
C THR A 70 4.07 -19.60 5.76
N GLU A 71 5.12 -18.98 6.31
CA GLU A 71 5.17 -17.58 6.69
C GLU A 71 6.60 -17.07 6.58
N VAL A 72 6.77 -15.85 6.07
CA VAL A 72 8.06 -15.16 5.99
C VAL A 72 7.85 -13.69 6.32
N ASP A 73 8.56 -13.19 7.32
CA ASP A 73 8.74 -11.75 7.57
C ASP A 73 10.19 -11.35 7.33
N TRP A 74 10.42 -10.49 6.35
CA TRP A 74 11.76 -10.00 6.01
C TRP A 74 12.28 -8.95 6.98
N ARG A 75 11.42 -8.34 7.81
CA ARG A 75 11.83 -7.39 8.84
C ARG A 75 12.67 -8.08 9.92
N ASP A 76 12.36 -9.34 10.23
CA ASP A 76 13.13 -10.17 11.17
C ASP A 76 14.55 -10.49 10.67
N LYS A 77 14.82 -10.23 9.38
CA LYS A 77 16.12 -10.44 8.75
C LYS A 77 16.93 -9.14 8.62
N ASP A 78 16.40 -8.01 9.09
CA ASP A 78 17.04 -6.69 9.01
C ASP A 78 17.40 -6.26 7.56
N VAL A 79 16.63 -6.75 6.58
CA VAL A 79 16.80 -6.38 5.15
C VAL A 79 15.75 -5.38 4.67
N VAL A 80 14.89 -4.91 5.57
CA VAL A 80 13.82 -3.94 5.31
C VAL A 80 14.13 -2.66 6.06
N THR A 81 14.31 -1.55 5.34
CA THR A 81 14.55 -0.26 5.97
C THR A 81 13.30 0.27 6.67
N GLU A 82 13.47 1.27 7.54
CA GLU A 82 12.36 1.98 8.17
C GLU A 82 11.34 2.54 7.16
N VAL A 83 10.09 2.68 7.63
CA VAL A 83 9.00 3.26 6.85
C VAL A 83 9.26 4.75 6.61
N LYS A 84 9.04 5.20 5.37
CA LYS A 84 9.28 6.59 4.94
C LYS A 84 8.00 7.26 4.43
N TRP A 85 8.06 8.58 4.26
CA TRP A 85 6.98 9.41 3.73
C TRP A 85 7.31 9.93 2.32
N GLN A 86 6.40 9.75 1.36
CA GLN A 86 6.60 10.18 -0.04
C GLN A 86 6.31 11.68 -0.30
N GLY A 87 5.70 12.39 0.66
CA GLY A 87 5.26 13.79 0.49
C GLY A 87 3.87 13.93 -0.13
N ASP A 88 3.24 15.09 0.08
CA ASP A 88 1.84 15.40 -0.25
C ASP A 88 1.53 15.67 -1.75
N GLY A 89 2.47 15.42 -2.66
CA GLY A 89 2.25 15.71 -4.09
C GLY A 89 3.32 15.25 -5.07
N CYS A 90 4.37 14.57 -4.58
CA CYS A 90 5.47 14.10 -5.42
C CYS A 90 5.07 12.89 -6.29
N GLN A 91 4.04 12.12 -5.87
CA GLN A 91 3.60 10.87 -6.52
C GLN A 91 4.76 9.89 -6.74
N SER A 92 5.73 9.90 -5.82
CA SER A 92 7.01 9.20 -5.93
C SER A 92 6.98 7.76 -5.39
N CYS A 93 5.81 7.20 -5.06
CA CYS A 93 5.70 5.82 -4.53
C CYS A 93 6.46 4.78 -5.37
N TRP A 94 6.55 4.98 -6.70
CA TRP A 94 7.32 4.12 -7.60
C TRP A 94 8.83 4.13 -7.31
N SER A 95 9.38 5.27 -6.88
CA SER A 95 10.79 5.42 -6.51
C SER A 95 11.10 4.86 -5.14
N PHE A 96 10.11 4.77 -4.24
CA PHE A 96 10.27 4.15 -2.92
C PHE A 96 10.17 2.62 -3.00
N ALA A 97 9.51 2.10 -4.04
CA ALA A 97 9.37 0.66 -4.28
C ALA A 97 10.53 0.04 -5.09
N ALA A 98 11.37 0.87 -5.71
CA ALA A 98 12.47 0.47 -6.59
C ALA A 98 13.76 0.12 -5.83
#